data_AF-A0A2S4UNC3-F1
#
_entry.id   AF-A0A2S4UNC3-F1
#
_cell.length_a   1.000
_cell.length_b   1.000
_cell.length_c   1.000
_cell.angle_alpha   90.00
_cell.angle_beta   90.00
_cell.angle_gamma   90.00
#
_symmetry.space_group_name_H-M   'P 1'
#
loop_
_entity.id
_entity.type
_entity.pdbx_description
1 polymer ?
#
loop_
_entity_poly.entity_id
_entity_poly.type
_entity_poly.pdbx_seq_one_letter_code
_entity_poly.pdbx_strand_id
1 'polypeptide(L)'
;MVYRKYEPSFKYAVVRAALEGRSLDDINVMHGSSVSPDSLNRWSNLYEQTRSVVCDPATYFTKGRPLLLNDEERAFIVDLVTKKPTIYMSEIKDSLAANLNIHISLATIWNELHH
;
A
#
# COMPACT_ATOMS: atom_id res chain seq x y z
N MET A 1 13.90 6.27 13.43
CA MET A 1 13.76 4.85 13.81
C MET A 1 14.37 4.00 12.70
N VAL A 2 15.30 3.10 13.02
CA VAL A 2 15.92 2.17 12.06
C VAL A 2 15.02 0.95 11.88
N TYR A 3 14.81 0.52 10.64
CA TYR A 3 14.05 -0.71 10.35
C TYR A 3 14.78 -1.93 10.94
N ARG A 4 14.08 -2.71 11.75
CA ARG A 4 14.54 -4.01 12.26
C ARG A 4 13.62 -5.11 11.77
N LYS A 5 14.21 -6.13 11.16
CA LYS A 5 13.49 -7.34 10.77
C LYS A 5 13.29 -8.19 12.02
N TYR A 6 12.04 -8.51 12.33
CA TYR A 6 11.66 -9.46 13.38
C TYR A 6 11.08 -10.71 12.72
N GLU A 7 11.51 -11.88 13.18
CA GLU A 7 10.95 -13.16 12.74
C GLU A 7 9.47 -13.28 13.13
N PRO A 8 8.61 -13.89 12.30
CA PRO A 8 7.19 -14.08 12.60
C PRO A 8 6.91 -14.77 13.94
N SER A 9 7.67 -15.80 14.26
CA SER A 9 7.56 -16.55 15.51
C SER A 9 7.84 -15.67 16.73
N PHE A 10 8.82 -14.77 16.60
CA PHE A 10 9.16 -13.79 17.62
C PHE A 10 8.02 -12.78 17.83
N LYS A 11 7.45 -12.24 16.74
CA LYS A 11 6.29 -11.33 16.83
C LYS A 11 5.11 -11.99 17.55
N TYR A 12 4.86 -13.26 17.25
CA TYR A 12 3.80 -14.03 17.90
C TYR A 12 4.05 -14.23 19.39
N ALA A 13 5.28 -14.59 19.78
CA ALA A 13 5.65 -14.74 21.18
C ALA A 13 5.44 -13.44 21.98
N VAL A 14 5.82 -12.30 21.39
CA VAL A 14 5.64 -10.96 21.97
C VAL A 14 4.16 -10.60 22.12
N VAL A 15 3.34 -10.80 21.09
CA VAL A 15 1.89 -10.54 21.16
C VAL A 15 1.21 -11.46 22.18
N ARG A 16 1.59 -12.75 22.22
CA ARG A 16 1.04 -13.71 23.19
C ARG A 16 1.36 -13.30 24.63
N ALA A 17 2.61 -12.93 24.89
CA ALA A 17 3.04 -12.47 26.21
C ALA A 17 2.29 -11.19 26.64
N ALA A 18 2.01 -10.28 25.71
CA ALA A 18 1.21 -9.09 25.98
C ALA A 18 -0.28 -9.44 26.27
N LEU A 19 -0.86 -10.40 25.54
CA LEU A 19 -2.22 -10.89 25.82
C LEU A 19 -2.33 -11.61 27.18
N GLU A 20 -1.26 -12.23 27.65
CA GLU A 20 -1.14 -12.81 28.99
C GLU A 20 -0.96 -11.75 30.10
N GLY A 21 -0.93 -10.46 29.75
CA GLY A 21 -0.86 -9.34 30.69
C GLY A 21 0.56 -8.97 31.13
N ARG A 22 1.61 -9.44 30.44
CA ARG A 22 2.99 -9.04 30.75
C ARG A 22 3.29 -7.64 30.24
N SER A 23 4.12 -6.90 30.99
CA SER A 23 4.57 -5.57 30.56
C SER A 23 5.57 -5.66 29.40
N LEU A 24 5.66 -4.60 28.59
CA LEU A 24 6.63 -4.53 27.48
C LEU A 24 8.08 -4.66 27.99
N ASP A 25 8.38 -4.08 29.16
CA ASP A 25 9.70 -4.16 29.76
C ASP A 25 10.06 -5.60 30.15
N ASP A 26 9.12 -6.34 30.74
CA ASP A 26 9.32 -7.76 31.07
C ASP A 26 9.51 -8.62 29.81
N ILE A 27 8.76 -8.33 28.74
CA ILE A 27 8.87 -9.01 27.45
C ILE A 27 10.25 -8.72 26.83
N ASN A 28 10.71 -7.48 26.87
CA ASN A 28 12.02 -7.07 26.37
C ASN A 28 13.16 -7.74 27.13
N VAL A 29 13.07 -7.82 28.47
CA VAL A 29 14.03 -8.54 29.32
C VAL A 29 14.03 -10.04 29.02
N MET A 30 12.85 -10.66 28.95
CA MET A 30 12.71 -12.10 28.70
C MET A 30 13.26 -12.53 27.34
N HIS A 31 13.14 -11.68 26.33
CA HIS A 31 13.56 -11.99 24.97
C HIS A 31 14.92 -11.37 24.58
N GLY A 32 15.59 -10.64 25.47
CA GLY A 32 16.84 -9.94 25.17
C GLY A 32 16.71 -8.96 24.00
N SER A 33 15.55 -8.31 23.89
CA SER A 33 15.17 -7.51 22.72
C SER A 33 14.72 -6.11 23.14
N SER A 34 14.71 -5.17 22.19
CA SER A 34 14.20 -3.80 22.42
C SER A 34 13.02 -3.52 21.49
N VAL A 35 11.92 -4.22 21.70
CA VAL A 35 10.68 -3.99 20.97
C VAL A 35 10.09 -2.67 21.45
N SER A 36 9.75 -1.81 20.50
CA SER A 36 9.09 -0.52 20.79
C SER A 36 7.60 -0.72 21.10
N PRO A 37 6.99 0.15 21.92
CA PRO A 37 5.55 0.16 22.16
C PRO A 37 4.74 0.21 20.86
N ASP A 38 5.20 1.00 19.87
CA ASP A 38 4.55 1.12 18.56
C ASP A 38 4.53 -0.20 17.78
N SER A 39 5.62 -0.98 17.88
CA SER A 39 5.69 -2.29 17.22
C SER A 39 4.74 -3.28 17.87
N LEU A 40 4.69 -3.31 19.20
CA LEU A 40 3.73 -4.14 19.94
C LEU A 40 2.30 -3.78 19.56
N ASN A 41 1.93 -2.49 19.61
CA ASN A 41 0.60 -2.02 19.24
C ASN A 41 0.22 -2.42 17.81
N ARG A 42 1.14 -2.26 16.85
CA ARG A 42 0.89 -2.67 15.46
C ARG A 42 0.64 -4.18 15.32
N TRP A 43 1.42 -5.01 16.00
CA TRP A 43 1.27 -6.46 15.92
C TRP A 43 0.00 -6.95 16.64
N SER A 44 -0.34 -6.36 17.79
CA SER A 44 -1.57 -6.67 18.52
C SER A 44 -2.80 -6.29 17.71
N ASN A 45 -2.86 -5.08 17.15
CA ASN A 45 -3.98 -4.65 16.31
C ASN A 45 -4.16 -5.57 15.09
N LEU A 46 -3.06 -5.97 14.45
CA LEU A 46 -3.10 -6.90 13.33
C LEU A 46 -3.63 -8.28 13.76
N TYR A 47 -3.18 -8.77 14.91
CA TYR A 47 -3.59 -10.05 15.46
C TYR A 47 -5.07 -10.06 15.85
N GLU A 48 -5.60 -8.97 16.41
CA GLU A 48 -7.03 -8.84 16.72
C GLU A 48 -7.90 -8.89 15.46
N GLN A 49 -7.47 -8.24 14.38
CA GLN A 49 -8.22 -8.16 13.12
C GLN A 49 -8.13 -9.43 12.26
N THR A 50 -6.96 -10.07 12.22
CA THR A 50 -6.66 -11.12 11.24
C THR A 50 -6.28 -12.46 11.86
N ARG A 51 -6.10 -12.51 13.19
CA ARG A 51 -5.48 -13.64 13.92
C ARG A 51 -4.07 -13.99 13.43
N SER A 52 -3.41 -13.08 12.72
CA SER A 52 -2.03 -13.19 12.24
C SER A 52 -1.16 -12.05 12.77
N VAL A 53 0.13 -12.32 13.01
CA VAL A 53 1.14 -11.30 13.34
C VAL A 53 1.99 -10.89 12.14
N VAL A 54 1.73 -11.50 10.98
CA VAL A 54 2.34 -11.17 9.69
C VAL A 54 1.22 -10.76 8.75
N CYS A 55 1.35 -9.58 8.17
CA CYS A 55 0.46 -9.19 7.09
C CYS A 55 0.78 -10.02 5.84
N ASP A 56 -0.23 -10.65 5.25
CA ASP A 56 -0.08 -11.35 3.98
C ASP A 56 -0.13 -10.35 2.81
N PRO A 57 0.95 -10.23 1.99
CA PRO A 57 1.00 -9.45 0.76
C PRO A 57 -0.24 -9.62 -0.14
N ALA A 58 -0.79 -10.82 -0.23
CA ALA A 58 -1.94 -11.12 -1.08
C ALA A 58 -3.26 -10.53 -0.55
N THR A 59 -3.34 -10.26 0.76
CA THR A 59 -4.55 -9.72 1.43
C THR A 59 -4.54 -8.21 1.60
N TYR A 60 -3.45 -7.53 1.22
CA TYR A 60 -3.48 -6.09 1.22
C TYR A 60 -4.45 -5.63 0.13
N PHE A 61 -5.46 -4.86 0.52
CA PHE A 61 -6.02 -3.86 -0.39
C PHE A 61 -4.84 -3.14 -1.04
N THR A 62 -4.87 -2.96 -2.35
CA THR A 62 -3.86 -2.23 -3.12
C THR A 62 -3.63 -0.88 -2.47
N LYS A 63 -2.63 -0.80 -1.57
CA LYS A 63 -2.21 0.43 -0.88
C LYS A 63 -1.28 1.18 -1.82
N GLY A 64 -1.82 1.54 -2.97
CA GLY A 64 -1.30 2.55 -3.87
C GLY A 64 -2.24 3.73 -3.89
N ARG A 65 -1.81 4.84 -4.49
CA ARG A 65 -2.75 5.89 -4.89
C ARG A 65 -3.80 5.19 -5.77
N PRO A 66 -5.11 5.30 -5.47
CA PRO A 66 -6.12 4.75 -6.37
C PRO A 66 -5.83 5.29 -7.76
N LEU A 67 -5.77 4.39 -8.74
CA LEU A 67 -5.62 4.79 -10.13
C LEU A 67 -6.79 5.73 -10.40
N LEU A 68 -6.47 6.99 -10.68
CA LEU A 68 -7.47 8.01 -10.98
C LEU A 68 -8.21 7.70 -12.28
N LEU A 69 -7.67 6.75 -13.05
CA LEU A 69 -8.21 6.26 -14.31
C LEU A 69 -8.78 4.85 -14.12
N ASN A 70 -10.01 4.66 -14.56
CA ASN A 70 -10.62 3.34 -14.67
C ASN A 70 -10.01 2.56 -15.85
N ASP A 71 -10.20 1.24 -15.89
CA ASP A 71 -9.65 0.37 -16.94
C ASP A 71 -10.13 0.76 -18.34
N GLU A 72 -11.37 1.24 -18.48
CA GLU A 72 -11.92 1.73 -19.75
C GLU A 72 -11.19 2.99 -20.24
N GLU A 73 -10.85 3.90 -19.33
CA GLU A 73 -10.18 5.15 -19.64
C GLU A 73 -8.72 4.90 -20.03
N ARG A 74 -8.07 3.93 -19.36
CA ARG A 74 -6.74 3.45 -19.73
C ARG A 74 -6.75 2.84 -21.13
N ALA A 75 -7.73 2.00 -21.44
CA ALA A 75 -7.86 1.39 -22.76
C ALA A 75 -8.04 2.45 -23.86
N PHE A 76 -8.80 3.52 -23.59
CA PHE A 76 -8.98 4.63 -24.51
C PHE A 76 -7.68 5.40 -24.77
N ILE A 77 -6.90 5.71 -23.73
CA ILE A 77 -5.60 6.39 -23.87
C ILE A 77 -4.65 5.55 -24.72
N VAL A 78 -4.58 4.24 -24.45
CA VAL A 78 -3.71 3.32 -25.21
C VAL A 78 -4.13 3.25 -26.68
N ASP A 79 -5.43 3.12 -26.97
CA ASP A 79 -5.94 3.12 -28.34
C ASP A 79 -5.65 4.43 -29.08
N LEU A 80 -5.80 5.57 -28.40
CA LEU A 80 -5.53 6.90 -28.95
C LEU A 80 -4.04 7.08 -29.32
N VAL A 81 -3.12 6.70 -28.42
CA VAL A 81 -1.67 6.75 -28.65
C VAL A 81 -1.25 5.75 -29.72
N THR A 82 -1.88 4.57 -29.77
CA THR A 82 -1.61 3.55 -30.81
C THR A 82 -2.01 4.04 -32.19
N LYS A 83 -3.17 4.71 -32.31
CA LYS A 83 -3.66 5.28 -33.58
C LYS A 83 -2.88 6.52 -34.02
N LYS A 84 -2.37 7.31 -33.07
CA LYS A 84 -1.60 8.54 -33.34
C LYS A 84 -0.44 8.67 -32.33
N PRO A 85 0.75 8.12 -32.64
CA PRO A 85 1.88 8.12 -31.72
C PRO A 85 2.52 9.51 -31.51
N THR A 86 2.23 10.48 -32.39
CA THR A 86 2.72 11.86 -32.30
C THR A 86 1.75 12.80 -31.58
N ILE A 87 0.70 12.27 -30.94
CA ILE A 87 -0.31 13.08 -30.28
C ILE A 87 0.27 13.78 -29.06
N TYR A 88 -0.06 15.05 -28.88
CA TYR A 88 0.41 15.79 -27.71
C TYR A 88 -0.43 15.43 -26.48
N MET A 89 0.21 15.44 -25.32
CA MET A 89 -0.43 15.16 -24.03
C MET A 89 -1.65 16.05 -23.75
N SER A 90 -1.61 17.30 -24.22
CA SER A 90 -2.73 18.24 -24.14
C SER A 90 -3.91 17.79 -24.97
N GLU A 91 -3.68 17.23 -26.17
CA GLU A 91 -4.72 16.72 -27.05
C GLU A 91 -5.35 15.44 -26.47
N ILE A 92 -4.56 14.60 -25.80
CA ILE A 92 -5.08 13.45 -25.04
C ILE A 92 -6.01 13.94 -23.92
N LYS A 93 -5.58 14.95 -23.16
CA LYS A 93 -6.39 15.55 -22.09
C LYS A 93 -7.71 16.13 -22.63
N ASP A 94 -7.65 16.87 -23.74
CA ASP A 94 -8.84 17.46 -24.36
C ASP A 94 -9.77 16.37 -24.92
N SER A 95 -9.22 15.28 -25.47
CA SER A 95 -9.99 14.13 -25.95
C SER A 95 -10.68 13.38 -24.82
N LEU A 96 -10.03 13.23 -23.66
CA LEU A 96 -10.62 12.62 -22.46
C LEU A 96 -11.73 13.50 -21.87
N ALA A 97 -11.52 14.82 -21.85
CA ALA A 97 -12.55 15.76 -21.42
C ALA A 97 -13.76 15.77 -22.37
N ALA A 98 -13.54 15.69 -23.68
CA ALA A 98 -14.62 15.72 -24.67
C ALA A 98 -15.44 14.42 -24.74
N ASN A 99 -14.79 13.25 -24.63
CA ASN A 99 -15.46 11.95 -24.82
C ASN A 99 -15.96 11.33 -23.51
N LEU A 100 -15.23 11.52 -22.40
CA LEU A 100 -15.51 10.87 -21.12
C LEU A 100 -15.89 11.87 -20.02
N ASN A 101 -15.88 13.19 -20.31
CA ASN A 101 -16.17 14.27 -19.37
C ASN A 101 -15.27 14.24 -18.11
N ILE A 102 -14.01 13.81 -18.26
CA ILE A 102 -13.07 13.70 -17.15
C ILE A 102 -11.97 14.75 -17.26
N HIS A 103 -11.75 15.46 -16.17
CA HIS A 103 -10.68 16.46 -16.05
C HIS A 103 -9.51 15.88 -15.26
N ILE A 104 -8.51 15.38 -15.99
CA ILE A 104 -7.32 14.77 -15.41
C ILE A 104 -6.12 15.71 -15.56
N SER A 105 -5.20 15.68 -14.59
CA SER A 105 -3.95 16.43 -14.68
C SER A 105 -2.99 15.80 -15.69
N LEU A 106 -2.18 16.62 -16.38
CA LEU A 106 -1.17 16.11 -17.32
C LEU A 106 -0.16 15.18 -16.63
N ALA A 107 0.14 15.44 -15.35
CA ALA A 107 1.01 14.57 -14.54
C ALA A 107 0.42 13.18 -14.33
N THR A 108 -0.90 13.06 -14.20
CA THR A 108 -1.57 11.76 -14.09
C THR A 108 -1.44 10.97 -15.41
N ILE A 109 -1.69 11.60 -16.56
CA ILE A 109 -1.54 10.96 -17.88
C ILE A 109 -0.07 10.54 -18.09
N TRP A 110 0.89 11.37 -17.64
CA TRP A 110 2.31 11.09 -17.77
C TRP A 110 2.74 9.89 -16.96
N ASN A 111 2.31 9.80 -15.71
CA ASN A 111 2.60 8.65 -14.86
C ASN A 111 2.01 7.36 -15.44
N GLU A 112 0.88 7.40 -16.14
CA GLU A 112 0.26 6.20 -16.72
C GLU A 112 0.91 5.73 -18.02
N LEU A 113 1.42 6.64 -18.85
CA LEU A 113 2.12 6.26 -20.09
C LEU A 113 3.54 5.73 -19.85
N HIS A 114 4.13 6.04 -18.70
CA HIS A 114 5.48 5.62 -18.33
C HIS A 114 5.51 4.39 -17.40
N HIS A 115 4.36 3.81 -17.07
CA HIS A 115 4.23 2.65 -16.20
C HIS A 115 3.95 1.36 -16.97
#